data_AF-A0A2U2PJB2-F1
#
_entry.id   AF-A0A2U2PJB2-F1
#
_cell.length_a   1.000
_cell.length_b   1.000
_cell.length_c   1.000
_cell.angle_alpha   90.00
_cell.angle_beta   90.00
_cell.angle_gamma   90.00
#
_symmetry.space_group_name_H-M   'P 1'
#
loop_
_entity.id
_entity.type
_entity.pdbx_description
1 polymer ?
#
loop_
_entity_poly.entity_id
_entity_poly.type
_entity_poly.pdbx_seq_one_letter_code
_entity_poly.pdbx_strand_id
1 'polypeptide(L)'
;MLFSICGTILILSSAFANININSKKSLLTKATSILQLLHSLGSYFKRFFQTARDQLIGGGNTQRNKRLCICEGFLFVLPVIKMDKKPKKKPPFGLILLFGTLLFGLVIGLGILSRRENTLKRIDISTPTANSGSSKITPIQPYVPSDLENIKIDKETFRAKLRSCYKKKDEFEEMTWYYDQSSPKFTNANAIECYIGKDATKVFLRFRVQYLSDDWLFIDNAIFNIDGVNFDYIPGKVERDNGGGDIWEWFDEPGEGQALLILSKLANARSAKVKFNGHQYYNIRQISSRQRQAIKHVLQVYKGFLLHYDK
;
A
#
# COMPACT_ATOMS: atom_id res chain seq x y z
N MET A 1 24.23 -25.26 -17.13
CA MET A 1 22.94 -24.60 -16.79
C MET A 1 22.38 -23.79 -17.96
N LEU A 2 23.16 -22.92 -18.61
CA LEU A 2 22.73 -22.15 -19.79
C LEU A 2 22.34 -23.01 -21.03
N PHE A 3 23.01 -24.14 -21.26
CA PHE A 3 22.70 -25.03 -22.39
C PHE A 3 21.36 -25.77 -22.28
N SER A 4 20.87 -26.04 -21.06
CA SER A 4 19.59 -26.73 -20.85
C SER A 4 18.39 -25.81 -21.07
N ILE A 5 18.55 -24.51 -20.80
CA ILE A 5 17.49 -23.51 -20.95
C ILE A 5 17.28 -23.19 -22.45
N CYS A 6 18.38 -23.10 -23.22
CA CYS A 6 18.31 -22.93 -24.68
C CYS A 6 17.60 -24.09 -25.40
N GLY A 7 17.79 -25.33 -24.96
CA GLY A 7 17.13 -26.50 -25.54
C GLY A 7 15.60 -26.44 -25.41
N THR A 8 15.09 -26.06 -24.23
CA THR A 8 13.65 -25.88 -23.99
C THR A 8 13.04 -24.72 -24.78
N ILE A 9 13.78 -23.63 -24.98
CA ILE A 9 13.32 -22.46 -25.75
C ILE A 9 13.25 -22.78 -27.26
N LEU A 10 14.18 -23.60 -27.79
CA LEU A 10 14.15 -24.03 -29.19
C LEU A 10 12.98 -25.01 -29.49
N ILE A 11 12.63 -25.86 -28.53
CA ILE A 11 11.47 -26.76 -28.64
C ILE A 11 10.16 -25.95 -28.59
N LEU A 12 10.12 -24.86 -27.81
CA LEU A 12 8.98 -23.95 -27.78
C LEU A 12 8.80 -23.20 -29.11
N SER A 13 9.87 -22.69 -29.74
CA SER A 13 9.73 -21.93 -30.99
C SER A 13 9.25 -22.79 -32.17
N SER A 14 9.67 -24.06 -32.21
CA SER A 14 9.22 -25.01 -33.25
C SER A 14 7.77 -25.48 -33.03
N ALA A 15 7.29 -25.55 -31.79
CA ALA A 15 5.89 -25.85 -31.48
C ALA A 15 4.92 -24.71 -31.87
N PHE A 16 5.39 -23.45 -31.88
CA PHE A 16 4.58 -22.30 -32.29
C PHE A 16 4.53 -22.08 -33.82
N ALA A 17 5.52 -22.56 -34.57
CA ALA A 17 5.61 -22.32 -36.02
C ALA A 17 4.62 -23.11 -36.87
N ASN A 18 3.91 -24.11 -36.32
CA ASN A 18 3.05 -25.01 -37.10
C ASN A 18 1.59 -25.02 -36.60
N ILE A 19 1.01 -23.83 -36.39
CA ILE A 19 -0.36 -23.67 -35.90
C ILE A 19 -1.27 -23.18 -37.04
N ASN A 20 -1.96 -24.12 -37.69
CA ASN A 20 -3.09 -23.83 -38.57
C ASN A 20 -4.37 -23.66 -37.72
N ILE A 21 -4.96 -22.46 -37.75
CA ILE A 21 -6.08 -22.03 -36.91
C ILE A 21 -7.38 -22.20 -37.71
N ASN A 22 -8.00 -23.39 -37.67
CA ASN A 22 -9.33 -23.55 -38.27
C ASN A 22 -10.28 -24.53 -37.55
N SER A 23 -10.03 -24.92 -36.29
CA SER A 23 -11.08 -25.60 -35.51
C SER A 23 -11.00 -25.38 -34.00
N LYS A 24 -12.15 -25.12 -33.36
CA LYS A 24 -12.29 -24.84 -31.92
C LYS A 24 -11.84 -26.00 -31.01
N LYS A 25 -11.96 -27.26 -31.46
CA LYS A 25 -11.51 -28.45 -30.70
C LYS A 25 -9.99 -28.49 -30.53
N SER A 26 -9.23 -28.01 -31.53
CA SER A 26 -7.77 -27.92 -31.50
C SER A 26 -7.27 -26.92 -30.45
N LEU A 27 -8.02 -25.85 -30.19
CA LEU A 27 -7.66 -24.80 -29.24
C LEU A 27 -7.78 -25.26 -27.77
N LEU A 28 -8.82 -26.04 -27.45
CA LEU A 28 -9.10 -26.46 -26.07
C LEU A 28 -8.10 -27.51 -25.56
N THR A 29 -7.73 -28.46 -26.41
CA THR A 29 -6.72 -29.49 -26.09
C THR A 29 -5.31 -28.88 -25.99
N LYS A 30 -5.05 -27.77 -26.68
CA LYS A 30 -3.76 -27.09 -26.64
C LYS A 30 -3.62 -26.15 -25.44
N ALA A 31 -4.72 -25.51 -25.00
CA ALA A 31 -4.75 -24.70 -23.78
C ALA A 31 -4.45 -25.55 -22.53
N THR A 32 -4.92 -26.79 -22.49
CA THR A 32 -4.66 -27.73 -21.38
C THR A 32 -3.18 -28.17 -21.33
N SER A 33 -2.54 -28.42 -22.46
CA SER A 33 -1.10 -28.73 -22.52
C SER A 33 -0.22 -27.56 -22.09
N ILE A 34 -0.60 -26.32 -22.44
CA ILE A 34 0.11 -25.11 -21.99
C ILE A 34 -0.04 -24.92 -20.48
N LEU A 35 -1.24 -25.19 -19.92
CA LEU A 35 -1.47 -25.11 -18.49
C LEU A 35 -0.62 -26.12 -17.70
N GLN A 36 -0.50 -27.36 -18.20
CA GLN A 36 0.37 -28.38 -17.59
C GLN A 36 1.86 -27.98 -17.63
N LEU A 37 2.33 -27.36 -18.71
CA LEU A 37 3.68 -26.84 -18.84
C LEU A 37 3.97 -25.70 -17.85
N LEU A 38 3.02 -24.77 -17.67
CA LEU A 38 3.13 -23.69 -16.69
C LEU A 38 3.16 -24.22 -15.25
N HIS A 39 2.39 -25.26 -14.96
CA HIS A 39 2.38 -25.90 -13.64
C HIS A 39 3.71 -26.62 -13.35
N SER A 40 4.29 -27.30 -14.35
CA SER A 40 5.62 -27.92 -14.27
C SER A 40 6.71 -26.87 -14.01
N LEU A 41 6.70 -25.76 -14.75
CA LEU A 41 7.63 -24.65 -14.55
C LEU A 41 7.51 -24.02 -13.16
N GLY A 42 6.28 -23.81 -12.67
CA GLY A 42 6.05 -23.29 -11.31
C GLY A 42 6.64 -24.19 -10.21
N SER A 43 6.53 -25.51 -10.37
CA SER A 43 7.13 -26.48 -9.43
C SER A 43 8.67 -26.47 -9.47
N TYR A 44 9.26 -26.20 -10.63
CA TYR A 44 10.70 -26.08 -10.82
C TYR A 44 11.25 -24.80 -10.17
N PHE A 45 10.56 -23.67 -10.33
CA PHE A 45 10.90 -22.42 -9.66
C PHE A 45 10.79 -22.54 -8.13
N LYS A 46 9.76 -23.23 -7.63
CA LYS A 46 9.58 -23.44 -6.19
C LYS A 46 10.74 -24.23 -5.57
N ARG A 47 11.24 -25.28 -6.25
CA ARG A 47 12.44 -26.03 -5.81
C ARG A 47 13.70 -25.18 -5.87
N PHE A 48 13.87 -24.37 -6.91
CA PHE A 48 15.01 -23.46 -7.04
C PHE A 48 15.07 -22.44 -5.89
N PHE A 49 13.94 -21.83 -5.51
CA PHE A 49 13.88 -20.91 -4.38
C PHE A 49 14.07 -21.60 -3.03
N GLN A 50 13.60 -22.84 -2.87
CA GLN A 50 13.83 -23.62 -1.66
C GLN A 50 15.32 -23.93 -1.45
N THR A 51 16.02 -24.38 -2.50
CA THR A 51 17.47 -24.64 -2.44
C THR A 51 18.28 -23.37 -2.20
N ALA A 52 17.88 -22.23 -2.78
CA ALA A 52 18.51 -20.94 -2.53
C ALA A 52 18.31 -20.47 -1.08
N ARG A 53 17.13 -20.73 -0.50
CA ARG A 53 16.82 -20.44 0.91
C ARG A 53 17.66 -21.31 1.86
N ASP A 54 17.82 -22.60 1.58
CA ASP A 54 18.56 -23.52 2.43
C ASP A 54 20.08 -23.24 2.43
N GLN A 55 20.63 -22.72 1.33
CA GLN A 55 22.02 -22.25 1.27
C GLN A 55 22.26 -20.92 2.00
N LEU A 56 21.23 -20.07 2.13
CA LEU A 56 21.34 -18.78 2.83
C LEU A 56 21.13 -18.90 4.35
N ILE A 57 20.47 -19.94 4.84
CA ILE A 57 20.16 -20.12 6.27
C ILE A 57 21.18 -21.03 6.99
N GLY A 58 22.01 -21.80 6.27
CA GLY A 58 22.97 -22.76 6.84
C GLY A 58 24.31 -22.21 7.37
N GLY A 59 24.44 -20.89 7.58
CA GLY A 59 25.71 -20.24 7.96
C GLY A 59 25.89 -20.04 9.47
N GLY A 60 25.98 -21.12 10.25
CA GLY A 60 26.19 -21.06 11.71
C GLY A 60 27.10 -22.19 12.23
N ASN A 61 28.41 -21.93 12.22
CA ASN A 61 29.54 -22.49 12.99
C ASN A 61 29.48 -23.94 13.54
N THR A 62 30.48 -24.78 13.21
CA THR A 62 31.38 -25.52 14.15
C THR A 62 32.25 -26.56 13.40
N GLN A 63 33.56 -26.56 13.68
CA GLN A 63 34.52 -27.61 13.29
C GLN A 63 34.25 -28.96 13.96
N ARG A 64 34.31 -30.07 13.21
CA ARG A 64 35.21 -31.23 13.40
C ARG A 64 34.67 -32.50 12.73
N ASN A 65 35.63 -33.27 12.22
CA ASN A 65 35.63 -34.72 11.98
C ASN A 65 34.89 -35.28 10.76
N LYS A 66 35.73 -35.59 9.77
CA LYS A 66 35.70 -36.77 8.88
C LYS A 66 34.65 -37.82 9.30
N ARG A 67 33.66 -38.04 8.44
CA ARG A 67 33.28 -39.38 7.96
C ARG A 67 32.56 -39.28 6.62
N LEU A 68 33.21 -39.94 5.67
CA LEU A 68 32.79 -40.35 4.35
C LEU A 68 31.37 -40.96 4.39
N CYS A 69 30.45 -40.42 3.61
CA CYS A 69 29.28 -41.17 3.11
C CYS A 69 29.18 -40.94 1.61
N ILE A 70 29.30 -42.05 0.91
CA ILE A 70 29.35 -42.22 -0.53
C ILE A 70 27.92 -42.19 -1.05
N CYS A 71 27.65 -41.37 -2.06
CA CYS A 71 26.60 -41.60 -3.05
C CYS A 71 27.12 -41.11 -4.41
N GLU A 72 26.85 -41.93 -5.42
CA GLU A 72 27.58 -42.06 -6.67
C GLU A 72 27.50 -40.87 -7.62
N GLY A 73 28.57 -40.74 -8.44
CA GLY A 73 28.47 -40.14 -9.77
C GLY A 73 29.30 -38.89 -10.00
N PHE A 74 30.33 -39.03 -10.83
CA PHE A 74 31.13 -38.00 -11.50
C PHE A 74 32.31 -37.39 -10.72
N LEU A 75 33.45 -38.08 -10.88
CA LEU A 75 34.79 -37.55 -10.73
C LEU A 75 35.06 -36.56 -11.89
N PHE A 76 35.24 -35.27 -11.59
CA PHE A 76 35.96 -34.34 -12.48
C PHE A 76 37.16 -33.80 -11.71
N VAL A 77 38.35 -34.22 -12.13
CA VAL A 77 39.62 -33.62 -11.73
C VAL A 77 39.72 -32.26 -12.42
N LEU A 78 39.77 -31.17 -11.67
CA LEU A 78 40.14 -29.86 -12.21
C LEU A 78 41.65 -29.65 -12.04
N PRO A 79 42.38 -29.22 -13.09
CA PRO A 79 43.73 -28.73 -12.90
C PRO A 79 43.69 -27.35 -12.21
N VAL A 80 44.53 -27.19 -11.19
CA VAL A 80 44.83 -25.91 -10.57
C VAL A 80 45.60 -25.06 -11.57
N ILE A 81 44.92 -24.12 -12.23
CA ILE A 81 45.58 -23.08 -13.03
C ILE A 81 45.70 -21.84 -12.16
N LYS A 82 46.95 -21.53 -11.81
CA LYS A 82 47.38 -20.28 -11.20
C LYS A 82 47.18 -19.15 -12.23
N MET A 83 46.39 -18.13 -11.92
CA MET A 83 46.31 -16.91 -12.73
C MET A 83 46.68 -15.69 -11.89
N ASP A 84 47.77 -15.07 -12.31
CA ASP A 84 48.24 -13.77 -11.90
C ASP A 84 47.90 -12.73 -12.99
N LYS A 85 47.73 -11.47 -12.58
CA LYS A 85 47.61 -10.20 -13.34
C LYS A 85 46.21 -9.70 -13.79
N LYS A 86 45.97 -8.43 -13.42
CA LYS A 86 44.83 -7.52 -13.75
C LYS A 86 44.83 -7.03 -15.23
N PRO A 87 43.96 -6.08 -15.66
CA PRO A 87 42.64 -6.29 -16.27
C PRO A 87 42.56 -5.76 -17.73
N LYS A 88 41.71 -6.32 -18.62
CA LYS A 88 41.39 -5.67 -19.91
C LYS A 88 39.92 -5.88 -20.35
N LYS A 89 39.22 -4.73 -20.48
CA LYS A 89 38.04 -4.34 -21.29
C LYS A 89 36.76 -5.21 -21.25
N LYS A 90 35.65 -4.60 -20.81
CA LYS A 90 34.26 -5.14 -20.85
C LYS A 90 33.65 -4.97 -22.26
N PRO A 91 32.78 -5.88 -22.74
CA PRO A 91 31.99 -5.68 -23.97
C PRO A 91 30.80 -4.73 -23.73
N PRO A 92 30.23 -4.11 -24.78
CA PRO A 92 29.26 -3.03 -24.64
C PRO A 92 27.88 -3.56 -24.21
N PHE A 93 27.42 -3.12 -23.04
CA PHE A 93 26.11 -3.46 -22.45
C PHE A 93 24.90 -2.74 -23.09
N GLY A 94 25.08 -2.10 -24.25
CA GLY A 94 24.08 -1.18 -24.83
C GLY A 94 22.93 -1.81 -25.63
N LEU A 95 23.04 -3.07 -26.08
CA LEU A 95 22.08 -3.62 -27.06
C LEU A 95 20.98 -4.51 -26.47
N ILE A 96 21.14 -5.00 -25.23
CA ILE A 96 20.19 -5.93 -24.60
C ILE A 96 19.04 -5.16 -23.90
N LEU A 97 19.22 -3.88 -23.57
CA LEU A 97 18.21 -3.08 -22.88
C LEU A 97 17.09 -2.52 -23.80
N LEU A 98 17.33 -2.46 -25.12
CA LEU A 98 16.38 -1.88 -26.09
C LEU A 98 15.28 -2.86 -26.53
N PHE A 99 15.53 -4.17 -26.52
CA PHE A 99 14.53 -5.17 -26.93
C PHE A 99 13.52 -5.51 -25.82
N GLY A 100 13.89 -5.33 -24.54
CA GLY A 100 13.01 -5.61 -23.40
C GLY A 100 11.88 -4.59 -23.21
N THR A 101 12.12 -3.31 -23.52
CA THR A 101 11.13 -2.24 -23.34
C THR A 101 10.09 -2.19 -24.46
N LEU A 102 10.49 -2.56 -25.69
CA LEU A 102 9.59 -2.59 -26.85
C LEU A 102 8.54 -3.73 -26.76
N LEU A 103 8.93 -4.87 -26.19
CA LEU A 103 8.02 -6.02 -26.00
C LEU A 103 7.02 -5.80 -24.85
N PHE A 104 7.41 -5.09 -23.80
CA PHE A 104 6.52 -4.80 -22.66
C PHE A 104 5.47 -3.73 -22.99
N GLY A 105 5.82 -2.74 -23.84
CA GLY A 105 4.88 -1.72 -24.32
C GLY A 105 3.76 -2.26 -25.21
N LEU A 106 4.04 -3.28 -26.03
CA LEU A 106 3.05 -3.89 -26.93
C LEU A 106 1.96 -4.68 -26.16
N VAL A 107 2.34 -5.32 -25.04
CA VAL A 107 1.41 -6.11 -24.21
C VAL A 107 0.45 -5.21 -23.41
N ILE A 108 0.91 -4.04 -22.95
CA ILE A 108 0.04 -3.07 -22.26
C ILE A 108 -0.88 -2.34 -23.25
N GLY A 109 -0.38 -1.98 -24.44
CA GLY A 109 -1.17 -1.30 -25.48
C GLY A 109 -2.35 -2.14 -25.99
N LEU A 110 -2.15 -3.45 -26.19
CA LEU A 110 -3.23 -4.36 -26.63
C LEU A 110 -4.28 -4.63 -25.53
N GLY A 111 -3.88 -4.62 -24.26
CA GLY A 111 -4.80 -4.78 -23.12
C GLY A 111 -5.77 -3.60 -22.94
N ILE A 112 -5.35 -2.39 -23.27
CA ILE A 112 -6.19 -1.18 -23.16
C ILE A 112 -7.19 -1.08 -24.31
N LEU A 113 -6.82 -1.49 -25.53
CA LEU A 113 -7.71 -1.47 -26.70
C LEU A 113 -8.86 -2.48 -26.58
N SER A 114 -8.61 -3.67 -26.05
CA SER A 114 -9.67 -4.68 -25.83
C SER A 114 -10.70 -4.26 -24.77
N ARG A 115 -10.33 -3.36 -23.85
CA ARG A 115 -11.25 -2.83 -22.82
C ARG A 115 -12.22 -1.77 -23.37
N ARG A 116 -11.85 -1.05 -24.44
CA ARG A 116 -12.66 0.03 -25.04
C ARG A 116 -13.77 -0.50 -25.94
N GLU A 117 -13.55 -1.64 -26.59
CA GLU A 117 -14.54 -2.27 -27.49
C GLU A 117 -15.73 -2.87 -26.72
N ASN A 118 -15.50 -3.35 -25.49
CA ASN A 118 -16.55 -3.90 -24.62
C ASN A 118 -17.46 -2.82 -24.00
N THR A 119 -17.02 -1.57 -23.97
CA THR A 119 -17.83 -0.44 -23.47
C THR A 119 -18.78 0.10 -24.53
N LEU A 120 -18.41 0.01 -25.81
CA LEU A 120 -19.22 0.52 -26.93
C LEU A 120 -20.33 -0.44 -27.36
N LYS A 121 -20.21 -1.75 -27.08
CA LYS A 121 -21.27 -2.74 -27.34
C LYS A 121 -22.37 -2.81 -26.26
N ARG A 122 -22.29 -2.01 -25.19
CA ARG A 122 -23.24 -2.05 -24.06
C ARG A 122 -24.23 -0.87 -24.04
N ILE A 123 -24.15 0.06 -24.99
CA ILE A 123 -25.10 1.18 -25.13
C ILE A 123 -25.97 0.90 -26.36
N ASP A 124 -26.88 -0.05 -26.25
CA ASP A 124 -27.98 -0.28 -27.20
C ASP A 124 -29.14 -0.92 -26.43
N ILE A 125 -29.82 -0.16 -25.57
CA ILE A 125 -31.13 -0.55 -24.99
C ILE A 125 -32.03 0.70 -24.93
N SER A 126 -32.91 0.76 -25.93
CA SER A 126 -34.30 1.23 -25.93
C SER A 126 -34.77 2.20 -24.84
N THR A 127 -35.17 3.38 -25.29
CA THR A 127 -36.13 4.30 -24.66
C THR A 127 -37.42 3.58 -24.24
N PRO A 128 -37.87 3.73 -22.98
CA PRO A 128 -39.27 3.61 -22.64
C PRO A 128 -39.84 4.99 -22.29
N THR A 129 -40.93 5.29 -22.98
CA THR A 129 -41.86 6.40 -22.89
C THR A 129 -42.20 6.84 -21.47
N ALA A 130 -42.39 8.16 -21.34
CA ALA A 130 -42.89 8.84 -20.16
C ALA A 130 -44.11 8.15 -19.52
N ASN A 131 -44.08 8.04 -18.19
CA ASN A 131 -45.28 8.00 -17.37
C ASN A 131 -45.06 8.81 -16.10
N SER A 132 -45.86 9.86 -15.97
CA SER A 132 -46.00 10.70 -14.78
C SER A 132 -46.49 9.86 -13.60
N GLY A 133 -45.67 9.76 -12.55
CA GLY A 133 -46.05 9.21 -11.27
C GLY A 133 -45.28 9.94 -10.16
N SER A 134 -46.00 10.77 -9.40
CA SER A 134 -45.49 11.51 -8.25
C SER A 134 -44.90 10.57 -7.20
N SER A 135 -43.58 10.38 -7.22
CA SER A 135 -42.84 9.73 -6.14
C SER A 135 -42.39 10.81 -5.17
N LYS A 136 -42.95 10.77 -3.95
CA LYS A 136 -42.52 11.62 -2.82
C LYS A 136 -41.00 11.49 -2.63
N ILE A 137 -40.28 12.57 -2.83
CA ILE A 137 -38.85 12.67 -2.54
C ILE A 137 -38.69 12.50 -1.03
N THR A 138 -38.16 11.35 -0.60
CA THR A 138 -37.76 11.15 0.80
C THR A 138 -36.51 12.00 1.03
N PRO A 139 -36.44 12.84 2.09
CA PRO A 139 -35.26 13.68 2.34
C PRO A 139 -34.01 12.81 2.45
N ILE A 140 -33.01 13.10 1.62
CA ILE A 140 -31.69 12.47 1.64
C ILE A 140 -31.12 12.66 3.04
N GLN A 141 -31.11 11.61 3.85
CA GLN A 141 -30.53 11.69 5.18
C GLN A 141 -29.02 11.92 5.05
N PRO A 142 -28.43 12.82 5.86
CA PRO A 142 -27.00 13.07 5.79
C PRO A 142 -26.22 11.78 6.10
N TYR A 143 -25.28 11.39 5.23
CA TYR A 143 -24.48 10.19 5.43
C TYR A 143 -23.46 10.40 6.56
N VAL A 144 -23.51 9.55 7.58
CA VAL A 144 -22.54 9.48 8.67
C VAL A 144 -21.90 8.09 8.68
N PRO A 145 -20.57 7.98 8.57
CA PRO A 145 -19.88 6.69 8.71
C PRO A 145 -20.19 5.99 10.04
N SER A 146 -20.34 4.67 10.03
CA SER A 146 -20.66 3.85 11.22
C SER A 146 -19.65 4.01 12.36
N ASP A 147 -18.37 4.22 12.04
CA ASP A 147 -17.31 4.47 13.02
C ASP A 147 -17.57 5.73 13.88
N LEU A 148 -18.40 6.66 13.41
CA LEU A 148 -18.78 7.87 14.14
C LEU A 148 -20.09 7.73 14.93
N GLU A 149 -20.75 6.57 14.91
CA GLU A 149 -22.04 6.37 15.59
C GLU A 149 -21.93 6.67 17.09
N ASN A 150 -20.87 6.15 17.74
CA ASN A 150 -20.60 6.33 19.17
C ASN A 150 -20.09 7.75 19.53
N ILE A 151 -19.77 8.58 18.55
CA ILE A 151 -19.39 9.98 18.78
C ILE A 151 -20.67 10.80 18.95
N LYS A 152 -21.01 11.14 20.19
CA LYS A 152 -22.23 11.92 20.49
C LYS A 152 -21.98 13.41 20.24
N ILE A 153 -22.90 14.05 19.52
CA ILE A 153 -22.90 15.49 19.26
C ILE A 153 -24.33 15.97 18.96
N ASP A 154 -24.75 17.05 19.60
CA ASP A 154 -25.98 17.79 19.30
C ASP A 154 -25.63 19.15 18.66
N LYS A 155 -26.64 19.87 18.15
CA LYS A 155 -26.45 21.14 17.42
C LYS A 155 -25.84 22.26 18.29
N GLU A 156 -26.19 22.32 19.58
CA GLU A 156 -25.68 23.34 20.49
C GLU A 156 -24.22 23.07 20.87
N THR A 157 -23.94 21.84 21.29
CA THR A 157 -22.57 21.40 21.61
C THR A 157 -21.65 21.47 20.39
N PHE A 158 -22.16 21.18 19.19
CA PHE A 158 -21.43 21.39 17.94
C PHE A 158 -21.00 22.85 17.78
N ARG A 159 -21.91 23.80 17.95
CA ARG A 159 -21.60 25.23 17.82
C ARG A 159 -20.56 25.68 18.84
N ALA A 160 -20.65 25.20 20.07
CA ALA A 160 -19.66 25.50 21.10
C ALA A 160 -18.26 24.97 20.73
N LYS A 161 -18.17 23.71 20.29
CA LYS A 161 -16.92 23.06 19.87
C LYS A 161 -16.33 23.68 18.60
N LEU A 162 -17.17 23.98 17.62
CA LEU A 162 -16.74 24.66 16.40
C LEU A 162 -16.12 26.04 16.68
N ARG A 163 -16.64 26.77 17.69
CA ARG A 163 -16.07 28.05 18.11
C ARG A 163 -14.73 27.89 18.82
N SER A 164 -14.50 26.80 19.54
CA SER A 164 -13.22 26.56 20.20
C SER A 164 -12.14 26.04 19.25
N CYS A 165 -12.46 25.53 18.06
CA CYS A 165 -11.42 25.13 17.10
C CYS A 165 -10.45 26.27 16.75
N TYR A 166 -9.17 25.92 16.60
CA TYR A 166 -8.22 26.76 15.86
C TYR A 166 -8.56 26.67 14.37
N LYS A 167 -8.71 27.82 13.71
CA LYS A 167 -9.07 27.92 12.30
C LYS A 167 -7.91 28.48 11.52
N LYS A 168 -7.56 27.81 10.43
CA LYS A 168 -6.62 28.32 9.43
C LYS A 168 -7.36 28.43 8.11
N LYS A 169 -7.44 29.64 7.57
CA LYS A 169 -7.96 29.89 6.22
C LYS A 169 -6.77 30.03 5.28
N ASP A 170 -6.82 29.35 4.15
CA ASP A 170 -5.86 29.60 3.07
C ASP A 170 -6.26 30.89 2.34
N GLU A 171 -5.30 31.74 2.00
CA GLU A 171 -5.56 32.97 1.24
C GLU A 171 -5.69 32.69 -0.26
N PHE A 172 -5.18 31.55 -0.72
CA PHE A 172 -5.19 31.13 -2.12
C PHE A 172 -6.24 30.07 -2.43
N GLU A 173 -6.76 29.38 -1.41
CA GLU A 173 -7.81 28.38 -1.54
C GLU A 173 -9.03 28.75 -0.69
N GLU A 174 -10.24 28.46 -1.15
CA GLU A 174 -11.47 28.63 -0.35
C GLU A 174 -11.63 27.55 0.75
N MET A 175 -10.52 26.98 1.19
CA MET A 175 -10.46 25.91 2.18
C MET A 175 -10.27 26.50 3.58
N THR A 176 -11.14 26.11 4.50
CA THR A 176 -10.94 26.38 5.93
C THR A 176 -10.58 25.08 6.64
N TRP A 177 -9.47 25.13 7.38
CA TRP A 177 -8.98 24.04 8.18
C TRP A 177 -9.33 24.24 9.65
N TYR A 178 -9.89 23.21 10.28
CA TYR A 178 -10.30 23.22 11.69
C TYR A 178 -9.50 22.19 12.48
N TYR A 179 -8.79 22.68 13.49
CA TYR A 179 -7.95 21.90 14.39
C TYR A 179 -8.47 22.02 15.83
N ASP A 180 -8.10 21.08 16.68
CA ASP A 180 -8.17 21.30 18.12
C ASP A 180 -7.19 22.42 18.54
N GLN A 181 -7.48 23.18 19.60
CA GLN A 181 -6.56 24.23 20.05
C GLN A 181 -5.19 23.69 20.50
N SER A 182 -5.14 22.42 20.90
CA SER A 182 -3.91 21.76 21.33
C SER A 182 -3.10 21.15 20.19
N SER A 183 -3.61 21.17 18.96
CA SER A 183 -2.87 20.70 17.79
C SER A 183 -1.57 21.48 17.61
N PRO A 184 -0.45 20.80 17.27
CA PRO A 184 0.81 21.50 17.01
C PRO A 184 0.69 22.46 15.82
N LYS A 185 1.33 23.62 15.96
CA LYS A 185 1.42 24.61 14.86
C LYS A 185 2.44 24.22 13.79
N PHE A 186 3.41 23.40 14.15
CA PHE A 186 4.55 23.03 13.32
C PHE A 186 4.74 21.51 13.25
N THR A 187 5.45 21.06 12.23
CA THR A 187 5.66 19.63 11.95
C THR A 187 6.67 18.98 12.89
N ASN A 188 7.61 19.76 13.43
CA ASN A 188 8.64 19.34 14.38
C ASN A 188 8.11 19.19 15.82
N ALA A 189 7.01 18.45 15.97
CA ALA A 189 6.37 18.17 17.25
C ALA A 189 5.77 16.75 17.25
N ASN A 190 5.56 16.19 18.43
CA ASN A 190 4.94 14.88 18.57
C ASN A 190 3.42 14.96 18.60
N ALA A 191 2.77 14.31 17.63
CA ALA A 191 1.32 14.30 17.55
C ALA A 191 0.75 13.04 16.91
N ILE A 192 -0.33 12.52 17.51
CA ILE A 192 -1.34 11.73 16.81
C ILE A 192 -2.59 12.61 16.81
N GLU A 193 -3.00 13.08 15.65
CA GLU A 193 -4.10 14.04 15.54
C GLU A 193 -4.97 13.80 14.30
N CYS A 194 -6.09 14.51 14.26
CA CYS A 194 -6.90 14.66 13.06
C CYS A 194 -7.39 16.09 12.96
N TYR A 195 -7.74 16.53 11.77
CA TYR A 195 -8.26 17.87 11.51
C TYR A 195 -9.20 17.85 10.31
N ILE A 196 -10.01 18.90 10.14
CA ILE A 196 -11.08 18.95 9.14
C ILE A 196 -10.73 19.98 8.07
N GLY A 197 -10.84 19.59 6.80
CA GLY A 197 -10.92 20.51 5.69
C GLY A 197 -12.38 20.73 5.30
N LYS A 198 -12.80 21.99 5.15
CA LYS A 198 -14.13 22.34 4.68
C LYS A 198 -14.11 23.54 3.74
N ASP A 199 -14.83 23.41 2.63
CA ASP A 199 -15.21 24.51 1.76
C ASP A 199 -16.76 24.60 1.62
N ALA A 200 -17.24 25.28 0.58
CA ALA A 200 -18.67 25.41 0.29
C ALA A 200 -19.33 24.08 -0.13
N THR A 201 -18.55 23.17 -0.72
CA THR A 201 -19.02 21.95 -1.39
C THR A 201 -18.70 20.67 -0.63
N LYS A 202 -17.58 20.62 0.10
CA LYS A 202 -17.08 19.40 0.74
C LYS A 202 -16.63 19.64 2.17
N VAL A 203 -16.72 18.58 2.95
CA VAL A 203 -16.09 18.44 4.27
C VAL A 203 -15.39 17.09 4.32
N PHE A 204 -14.12 17.07 4.72
CA PHE A 204 -13.32 15.85 4.81
C PHE A 204 -12.43 15.89 6.04
N LEU A 205 -12.10 14.70 6.55
CA LEU A 205 -11.22 14.52 7.69
C LEU A 205 -9.81 14.19 7.19
N ARG A 206 -8.80 14.63 7.93
CA ARG A 206 -7.39 14.28 7.74
C ARG A 206 -6.88 13.58 8.98
N PHE A 207 -6.13 12.51 8.79
CA PHE A 207 -5.40 11.82 9.84
C PHE A 207 -3.92 12.17 9.71
N ARG A 208 -3.33 12.69 10.79
CA ARG A 208 -1.95 13.14 10.80
C ARG A 208 -1.20 12.58 11.99
N VAL A 209 0.00 12.10 11.71
CA VAL A 209 0.91 11.57 12.73
C VAL A 209 2.29 12.17 12.52
N GLN A 210 2.89 12.61 13.63
CA GLN A 210 4.19 13.27 13.66
C GLN A 210 5.06 12.61 14.74
N TYR A 211 6.26 12.22 14.34
CA TYR A 211 7.28 11.60 15.15
C TYR A 211 8.52 12.50 15.16
N LEU A 212 8.74 13.22 16.25
CA LEU A 212 9.95 14.01 16.53
C LEU A 212 10.87 13.18 17.44
N SER A 213 12.13 13.05 17.06
CA SER A 213 13.13 12.27 17.79
C SER A 213 14.55 12.72 17.45
N ASP A 214 15.53 12.15 18.14
CA ASP A 214 16.94 12.35 17.84
C ASP A 214 17.46 11.30 16.82
N ASP A 215 16.72 10.21 16.63
CA ASP A 215 17.07 9.08 15.77
C ASP A 215 16.00 8.80 14.72
N TRP A 216 16.44 8.65 13.47
CA TRP A 216 15.60 8.22 12.36
C TRP A 216 15.13 6.78 12.56
N LEU A 217 13.83 6.55 12.38
CA LEU A 217 13.28 5.20 12.25
C LEU A 217 13.18 4.79 10.79
N PHE A 218 12.93 5.75 9.89
CA PHE A 218 12.42 5.48 8.55
C PHE A 218 11.13 4.66 8.65
N ILE A 219 10.08 5.31 9.19
CA ILE A 219 8.83 4.65 9.56
C ILE A 219 8.22 3.93 8.34
N ASP A 220 7.96 2.63 8.50
CA ASP A 220 7.28 1.76 7.55
C ASP A 220 5.81 1.56 7.91
N ASN A 221 5.51 1.43 9.21
CA ASN A 221 4.14 1.28 9.72
C ASN A 221 4.03 1.73 11.18
N ALA A 222 2.79 1.90 11.62
CA ALA A 222 2.44 2.17 13.01
C ALA A 222 1.47 1.11 13.53
N ILE A 223 1.69 0.62 14.74
CA ILE A 223 0.75 -0.28 15.44
C ILE A 223 0.15 0.49 16.61
N PHE A 224 -1.15 0.77 16.53
CA PHE A 224 -1.89 1.41 17.61
C PHE A 224 -2.42 0.34 18.55
N ASN A 225 -1.91 0.30 19.78
CA ASN A 225 -2.49 -0.49 20.85
C ASN A 225 -3.48 0.38 21.62
N ILE A 226 -4.77 0.07 21.50
CA ILE A 226 -5.87 0.83 22.07
C ILE A 226 -6.65 -0.11 22.99
N ASP A 227 -6.61 0.17 24.30
CA ASP A 227 -7.22 -0.68 25.34
C ASP A 227 -6.84 -2.18 25.20
N GLY A 228 -5.59 -2.45 24.84
CA GLY A 228 -5.06 -3.80 24.68
C GLY A 228 -5.23 -4.43 23.30
N VAL A 229 -5.98 -3.79 22.40
CA VAL A 229 -6.20 -4.28 21.01
C VAL A 229 -5.27 -3.57 20.04
N ASN A 230 -4.60 -4.32 19.16
CA ASN A 230 -3.70 -3.78 18.15
C ASN A 230 -4.43 -3.46 16.83
N PHE A 231 -4.07 -2.32 16.24
CA PHE A 231 -4.50 -1.89 14.91
C PHE A 231 -3.26 -1.49 14.12
N ASP A 232 -2.92 -2.27 13.09
CA ASP A 232 -1.83 -1.95 12.18
C ASP A 232 -2.24 -0.86 11.19
N TYR A 233 -1.37 0.11 10.92
CA TYR A 233 -1.59 1.18 9.96
C TYR A 233 -0.34 1.35 9.09
N ILE A 234 -0.52 1.25 7.77
CA ILE A 234 0.56 1.41 6.80
C ILE A 234 0.32 2.71 6.05
N PRO A 235 1.09 3.79 6.33
CA PRO A 235 0.97 5.03 5.57
C PRO A 235 1.45 4.81 4.13
N GLY A 236 0.77 5.44 3.18
CA GLY A 236 1.16 5.47 1.77
C GLY A 236 2.42 6.30 1.52
N LYS A 237 2.63 7.38 2.29
CA LYS A 237 3.88 8.15 2.25
C LYS A 237 4.23 8.73 3.62
N VAL A 238 5.49 8.54 4.02
CA VAL A 238 6.09 9.19 5.19
C VAL A 238 7.09 10.24 4.71
N GLU A 239 6.82 11.50 5.06
CA GLU A 239 7.71 12.64 4.87
C GLU A 239 8.69 12.76 6.02
N ARG A 240 9.83 13.40 5.77
CA ARG A 240 10.97 13.44 6.69
C ARG A 240 11.73 14.75 6.55
N ASP A 241 12.13 15.35 7.66
CA ASP A 241 13.00 16.52 7.69
C ASP A 241 13.75 16.63 9.03
N ASN A 242 14.72 17.54 9.13
CA ASN A 242 15.56 17.74 10.32
C ASN A 242 15.98 19.20 10.48
N GLY A 243 16.35 19.57 11.70
CA GLY A 243 16.84 20.91 12.00
C GLY A 243 17.14 21.10 13.47
N GLY A 244 18.17 21.89 13.78
CA GLY A 244 18.54 22.23 15.16
C GLY A 244 19.03 21.05 16.00
N GLY A 245 19.39 19.92 15.39
CA GLY A 245 19.77 18.68 16.07
C GLY A 245 18.65 17.65 16.16
N ASP A 246 17.41 18.04 15.85
CA ASP A 246 16.25 17.15 15.88
C ASP A 246 15.90 16.62 14.49
N ILE A 247 15.26 15.45 14.44
CA ILE A 247 14.66 14.88 13.23
C ILE A 247 13.16 14.71 13.42
N TRP A 248 12.38 14.79 12.33
CA TRP A 248 10.97 14.47 12.38
C TRP A 248 10.48 13.73 11.13
N GLU A 249 9.61 12.75 11.37
CA GLU A 249 8.92 11.94 10.37
C GLU A 249 7.41 12.15 10.53
N TRP A 250 6.68 12.32 9.43
CA TRP A 250 5.23 12.49 9.51
C TRP A 250 4.52 11.92 8.29
N PHE A 251 3.24 11.61 8.47
CA PHE A 251 2.32 11.35 7.38
C PHE A 251 1.01 12.10 7.62
N ASP A 252 0.35 12.46 6.53
CA ASP A 252 -0.91 13.18 6.53
C ASP A 252 -1.79 12.60 5.41
N GLU A 253 -2.89 11.96 5.79
CA GLU A 253 -3.69 11.11 4.90
C GLU A 253 -5.20 11.36 5.10
N PRO A 254 -6.06 10.94 4.15
CA PRO A 254 -7.50 10.98 4.37
C PRO A 254 -7.91 10.23 5.64
N GLY A 255 -8.72 10.88 6.49
CA GLY A 255 -9.25 10.32 7.74
C GLY A 255 -10.46 9.41 7.49
N GLU A 256 -10.31 8.44 6.61
CA GLU A 256 -11.37 7.51 6.16
C GLU A 256 -10.95 6.05 6.40
N GLY A 257 -11.89 5.12 6.23
CA GLY A 257 -11.62 3.68 6.37
C GLY A 257 -10.92 3.32 7.68
N GLN A 258 -9.74 2.69 7.58
CA GLN A 258 -8.98 2.27 8.75
C GLN A 258 -8.52 3.46 9.63
N ALA A 259 -8.18 4.61 9.04
CA ALA A 259 -7.81 5.80 9.80
C ALA A 259 -8.98 6.28 10.67
N LEU A 260 -10.19 6.32 10.10
CA LEU A 260 -11.39 6.73 10.83
C LEU A 260 -11.72 5.77 11.98
N LEU A 261 -11.59 4.46 11.75
CA LEU A 261 -11.75 3.44 12.78
C LEU A 261 -10.74 3.64 13.93
N ILE A 262 -9.46 3.86 13.63
CA ILE A 262 -8.43 4.09 14.65
C ILE A 262 -8.75 5.37 15.44
N LEU A 263 -9.09 6.47 14.75
CA LEU A 263 -9.44 7.74 15.39
C LEU A 263 -10.67 7.60 16.30
N SER A 264 -11.71 6.89 15.87
CA SER A 264 -12.93 6.68 16.67
C SER A 264 -12.67 5.82 17.91
N LYS A 265 -11.79 4.83 17.81
CA LYS A 265 -11.31 4.02 18.95
C LYS A 265 -10.49 4.86 19.91
N LEU A 266 -9.52 5.64 19.41
CA LEU A 266 -8.70 6.54 20.23
C LEU A 266 -9.55 7.56 20.99
N ALA A 267 -10.58 8.13 20.37
CA ALA A 267 -11.47 9.10 21.00
C ALA A 267 -12.20 8.58 22.24
N ASN A 268 -12.38 7.27 22.37
CA ASN A 268 -13.11 6.63 23.47
C ASN A 268 -12.22 5.75 24.36
N ALA A 269 -10.91 5.68 24.07
CA ALA A 269 -10.01 4.77 24.74
C ALA A 269 -9.63 5.22 26.15
N ARG A 270 -9.51 4.26 27.07
CA ARG A 270 -9.00 4.49 28.43
C ARG A 270 -7.47 4.67 28.40
N SER A 271 -6.80 3.88 27.58
CA SER A 271 -5.36 3.87 27.39
C SER A 271 -4.99 3.60 25.94
N ALA A 272 -3.94 4.25 25.45
CA ALA A 272 -3.44 3.98 24.11
C ALA A 272 -1.95 4.29 23.99
N LYS A 273 -1.26 3.49 23.19
CA LYS A 273 0.14 3.68 22.79
C LYS A 273 0.30 3.32 21.32
N VAL A 274 1.29 3.89 20.67
CA VAL A 274 1.64 3.61 19.29
C VAL A 274 3.07 3.05 19.25
N LYS A 275 3.26 1.99 18.48
CA LYS A 275 4.60 1.50 18.11
C LYS A 275 4.86 1.90 16.67
N PHE A 276 5.82 2.79 16.46
CA PHE A 276 6.36 3.10 15.14
C PHE A 276 7.41 2.04 14.80
N ASN A 277 7.16 1.25 13.76
CA ASN A 277 8.16 0.33 13.22
C ASN A 277 8.79 1.00 12.01
N GLY A 278 10.10 1.18 12.08
CA GLY A 278 10.91 1.60 10.95
C GLY A 278 11.72 0.46 10.36
N HIS A 279 12.62 0.79 9.44
CA HIS A 279 13.40 -0.21 8.69
C HIS A 279 14.24 -1.14 9.58
N GLN A 280 14.87 -0.59 10.63
CA GLN A 280 15.77 -1.35 11.51
C GLN A 280 15.32 -1.36 12.96
N TYR A 281 14.66 -0.29 13.41
CA TYR A 281 14.32 -0.08 14.81
C TYR A 281 12.84 0.27 14.97
N TYR A 282 12.40 0.33 16.23
CA TYR A 282 11.07 0.77 16.57
C TYR A 282 11.11 1.73 17.75
N ASN A 283 10.07 2.53 17.88
CA ASN A 283 9.86 3.37 19.04
C ASN A 283 8.40 3.26 19.51
N ILE A 284 8.19 3.14 20.82
CA ILE A 284 6.85 3.08 21.43
C ILE A 284 6.58 4.38 22.15
N ARG A 285 5.46 5.02 21.85
CA ARG A 285 5.03 6.26 22.49
C ARG A 285 3.65 6.12 23.09
N GLN A 286 3.46 6.72 24.26
CA GLN A 286 2.14 6.85 24.86
C GLN A 286 1.35 7.90 24.08
N ILE A 287 0.08 7.60 23.79
CA ILE A 287 -0.85 8.60 23.26
C ILE A 287 -1.51 9.22 24.48
N SER A 288 -1.28 10.51 24.71
CA SER A 288 -1.75 11.18 25.92
C SER A 288 -3.28 11.29 25.97
N SER A 289 -3.85 11.44 27.16
CA SER A 289 -5.29 11.74 27.32
C SER A 289 -5.68 13.03 26.60
N ARG A 290 -4.79 14.04 26.58
CA ARG A 290 -4.97 15.30 25.86
C ARG A 290 -5.12 15.07 24.35
N GLN A 291 -4.24 14.28 23.74
CA GLN A 291 -4.35 13.92 22.32
C GLN A 291 -5.64 13.16 22.01
N ARG A 292 -6.01 12.18 22.86
CA ARG A 292 -7.29 11.45 22.70
C ARG A 292 -8.50 12.38 22.78
N GLN A 293 -8.48 13.35 23.69
CA GLN A 293 -9.54 14.35 23.82
C GLN A 293 -9.58 15.31 22.63
N ALA A 294 -8.43 15.73 22.11
CA ALA A 294 -8.33 16.53 20.89
C ALA A 294 -8.92 15.81 19.67
N ILE A 295 -8.57 14.52 19.49
CA ILE A 295 -9.18 13.67 18.46
C ILE A 295 -10.69 13.60 18.63
N LYS A 296 -11.18 13.31 19.85
CA LYS A 296 -12.63 13.27 20.14
C LYS A 296 -13.32 14.59 19.80
N HIS A 297 -12.70 15.71 20.15
CA HIS A 297 -13.23 17.03 19.87
C HIS A 297 -13.37 17.27 18.37
N VAL A 298 -12.32 17.00 17.58
CA VAL A 298 -12.36 17.14 16.12
C VAL A 298 -13.40 16.21 15.50
N LEU A 299 -13.48 14.94 15.92
CA LEU A 299 -14.50 14.01 15.40
C LEU A 299 -15.94 14.47 15.70
N GLN A 300 -16.18 15.10 16.85
CA GLN A 300 -17.50 15.68 17.17
C GLN A 300 -17.85 16.82 16.21
N VAL A 301 -16.90 17.71 15.93
CA VAL A 301 -17.10 18.80 14.97
C VAL A 301 -17.32 18.25 13.55
N TYR A 302 -16.52 17.26 13.15
CA TYR A 302 -16.64 16.61 11.85
C TYR A 302 -18.02 15.98 11.67
N LYS A 303 -18.50 15.21 12.65
CA LYS A 303 -19.85 14.64 12.65
C LYS A 303 -20.93 15.72 12.57
N GLY A 304 -20.77 16.83 13.29
CA GLY A 304 -21.72 17.95 13.22
C GLY A 304 -21.80 18.59 11.82
N PHE A 305 -20.69 18.70 11.10
CA PHE A 305 -20.70 19.14 9.70
C PHE A 305 -21.40 18.13 8.78
N LEU A 306 -21.14 16.83 8.96
CA LEU A 306 -21.84 15.78 8.19
C LEU A 306 -23.34 15.82 8.44
N LEU A 307 -23.79 16.16 9.65
CA LEU A 307 -25.20 16.34 10.02
C LEU A 307 -25.78 17.71 9.64
N HIS A 308 -25.01 18.57 8.96
CA HIS A 308 -25.41 19.93 8.57
C HIS A 308 -25.84 20.84 9.72
N TYR A 309 -25.24 20.68 10.90
CA TYR A 309 -25.53 21.54 12.07
C TYR A 309 -24.99 22.97 11.95
N ASP A 310 -24.16 23.22 10.96
CA ASP A 310 -23.66 24.56 10.59
C ASP A 310 -24.70 25.39 9.81
N LYS A 311 -25.73 24.75 9.25
CA LYS A 311 -26.83 25.40 8.54
C LYS A 311 -27.98 25.83 9.46
#